data_AF-A0A955MF53-F1
#
_entry.id   AF-A0A955MF53-F1
#
_cell.length_a   1.000
_cell.length_b   1.000
_cell.length_c   1.000
_cell.angle_alpha   90.00
_cell.angle_beta   90.00
_cell.angle_gamma   90.00
#
_symmetry.space_group_name_H-M   'P 1'
#
loop_
_entity.id
_entity.type
_entity.pdbx_description
1 polymer ?
#
loop_
_entity_poly.entity_id
_entity_poly.type
_entity_poly.pdbx_seq_one_letter_code
_entity_poly.pdbx_strand_id
1 'polypeptide(L)'
;MLNDNTIVFNDTRENLRVNERKSIQWHIKESALRGQGRIHNISTSGMLLETNSNFKPYDQCVFSFDTTLNHNNYIPQYGRLVWFKKKNFSGNRYLCGIKFVEPAEYVLTKLRQRVQRGLNSLTNLRRAHYVMSVLLFAGLVSLIGFILWQSGLIYQNLTVSLQKMLSVSGSQSSLTREFSYRYEQSQLQLINVTQELESTKKLYQESEAMLNSVNKELQSTKKILAQTEALLAQAQINTTNLSADLQSLQNANTQDALAKRQELENTVALLQEQNVQLKNEMTQLQQKLSEYSIDIKNTQEGKLLIKKFKGNIKDIKEKIGYFKAQAREVRIAARLEKDRIRSLIGNNGFFIKNGKRVEVDEEKYNAAVLDPAATSVAPSSSGSVEIDVTFYE
;
A
#
# COMPACT_ATOMS: atom_id res chain seq x y z
N MET A 1 -26.22 82.83 69.60
CA MET A 1 -26.45 84.28 69.51
C MET A 1 -27.13 84.59 68.19
N LEU A 2 -28.42 84.88 68.24
CA LEU A 2 -29.16 85.72 67.30
C LEU A 2 -30.39 86.17 68.11
N ASN A 3 -30.28 87.38 68.65
CA ASN A 3 -31.35 88.08 69.33
C ASN A 3 -32.41 88.44 68.30
N ASP A 4 -33.47 87.66 68.22
CA ASP A 4 -34.74 88.15 67.71
C ASP A 4 -35.71 88.22 68.89
N ASN A 5 -35.81 89.43 69.44
CA ASN A 5 -36.94 89.88 70.24
C ASN A 5 -38.21 89.79 69.38
N THR A 6 -38.69 88.56 69.21
CA THR A 6 -40.06 88.31 68.79
C THR A 6 -40.91 88.69 69.99
N ILE A 7 -41.41 89.92 69.97
CA ILE A 7 -42.59 90.30 70.74
C ILE A 7 -43.66 89.29 70.33
N VAL A 8 -43.81 88.25 71.14
CA VAL A 8 -44.94 87.33 71.11
C VAL A 8 -46.14 88.20 71.45
N PHE A 9 -46.75 88.79 70.43
CA PHE A 9 -48.04 89.45 70.58
C PHE A 9 -48.99 88.40 71.10
N ASN A 10 -49.36 88.50 72.38
CA ASN A 10 -50.42 87.76 73.04
C ASN A 10 -51.63 87.68 72.09
N ASP A 11 -51.77 86.57 71.37
CA ASP A 11 -52.88 86.32 70.46
C ASP A 11 -54.04 85.77 71.30
N THR A 12 -54.57 86.59 72.21
CA THR A 12 -55.76 86.30 73.03
C THR A 12 -57.02 86.38 72.17
N ARG A 13 -57.05 85.66 71.05
CA ARG A 13 -58.12 85.76 70.04
C ARG A 13 -58.93 84.48 70.02
N GLU A 14 -60.20 84.59 70.38
CA GLU A 14 -61.14 83.46 70.50
C GLU A 14 -61.66 82.94 69.14
N ASN A 15 -61.45 83.68 68.04
CA ASN A 15 -62.16 83.41 66.78
C ASN A 15 -61.22 83.05 65.61
N LEU A 16 -61.58 81.97 64.92
CA LEU A 16 -60.90 81.50 63.70
C LEU A 16 -61.01 82.52 62.56
N ARG A 17 -59.96 82.61 61.75
CA ARG A 17 -59.85 83.53 60.62
C ARG A 17 -60.01 82.81 59.30
N VAL A 18 -60.71 83.47 58.38
CA VAL A 18 -60.80 83.06 56.98
C VAL A 18 -60.12 84.11 56.13
N ASN A 19 -59.34 83.65 55.16
CA ASN A 19 -58.72 84.54 54.17
C ASN A 19 -59.81 85.19 53.31
N GLU A 20 -59.91 86.51 53.33
CA GLU A 20 -60.95 87.26 52.63
C GLU A 20 -60.28 88.42 51.90
N ARG A 21 -60.09 88.28 50.57
CA ARG A 21 -59.24 89.18 49.78
C ARG A 21 -59.95 90.39 49.18
N LYS A 22 -60.98 90.91 49.85
CA LYS A 22 -61.82 91.99 49.31
C LYS A 22 -61.24 93.38 49.54
N SER A 23 -61.46 94.28 48.58
CA SER A 23 -61.15 95.70 48.73
C SER A 23 -62.29 96.44 49.41
N ILE A 24 -61.97 97.33 50.35
CA ILE A 24 -62.91 98.17 51.06
C ILE A 24 -62.40 99.61 51.13
N GLN A 25 -63.30 100.58 51.06
CA GLN A 25 -63.00 101.98 51.33
C GLN A 25 -63.18 102.25 52.82
N TRP A 26 -62.24 103.02 53.38
CA TRP A 26 -62.25 103.34 54.80
C TRP A 26 -61.99 104.83 54.99
N HIS A 27 -62.54 105.37 56.06
CA HIS A 27 -62.28 106.73 56.52
C HIS A 27 -62.14 106.72 58.04
N ILE A 28 -61.33 107.62 58.60
CA ILE A 28 -61.14 107.71 60.05
C ILE A 28 -62.16 108.71 60.60
N LYS A 29 -63.00 108.32 61.56
CA LYS A 29 -64.12 109.17 62.04
C LYS A 29 -63.69 110.55 62.55
N GLU A 30 -62.49 110.62 63.13
CA GLU A 30 -61.93 111.83 63.76
C GLU A 30 -61.01 112.65 62.83
N SER A 31 -60.84 112.24 61.56
CA SER A 31 -59.98 112.96 60.63
C SER A 31 -60.56 112.96 59.21
N ALA A 32 -60.19 113.94 58.38
CA ALA A 32 -60.58 113.95 56.97
C ALA A 32 -59.88 112.87 56.12
N LEU A 33 -59.12 111.95 56.74
CA LEU A 33 -58.37 110.92 56.04
C LEU A 33 -59.29 109.82 55.53
N ARG A 34 -59.21 109.58 54.22
CA ARG A 34 -59.87 108.47 53.51
C ARG A 34 -58.84 107.65 52.77
N GLY A 35 -59.12 106.36 52.58
CA GLY A 35 -58.23 105.47 51.86
C GLY A 35 -58.96 104.23 51.37
N GLN A 36 -58.23 103.40 50.64
CA GLN A 36 -58.68 102.07 50.28
C GLN A 36 -57.83 101.04 51.02
N GLY A 37 -58.40 99.89 51.29
CA GLY A 37 -57.67 98.79 51.88
C GLY A 37 -58.13 97.47 51.33
N ARG A 38 -57.28 96.46 51.47
CA ARG A 38 -57.58 95.08 51.16
C ARG A 38 -57.67 94.29 52.44
N ILE A 39 -58.79 93.65 52.66
CA ILE A 39 -58.94 92.68 53.75
C ILE A 39 -58.05 91.49 53.38
N HIS A 40 -57.33 90.97 54.36
CA HIS A 40 -56.54 89.73 54.22
C HIS A 40 -57.22 88.61 54.95
N ASN A 41 -57.60 88.86 56.20
CA ASN A 41 -58.23 87.88 57.05
C ASN A 41 -59.42 88.52 57.75
N ILE A 42 -60.52 87.78 57.86
CA ILE A 42 -61.69 88.20 58.61
C ILE A 42 -62.07 87.13 59.62
N SER A 43 -62.53 87.58 60.78
CA SER A 43 -63.06 86.77 61.88
C SER A 43 -64.34 87.44 62.40
N THR A 44 -65.06 86.78 63.28
CA THR A 44 -66.29 87.32 63.90
C THR A 44 -66.02 88.55 64.78
N SER A 45 -64.81 88.69 65.34
CA SER A 45 -64.42 89.78 66.25
C SER A 45 -63.58 90.89 65.60
N GLY A 46 -63.11 90.69 64.36
CA GLY A 46 -62.24 91.67 63.71
C GLY A 46 -61.69 91.23 62.36
N MET A 47 -60.94 92.13 61.72
CA MET A 47 -60.30 91.90 60.43
C MET A 47 -58.86 92.39 60.39
N LEU A 48 -58.09 91.81 59.48
CA LEU A 48 -56.77 92.30 59.09
C LEU A 48 -56.92 93.07 57.77
N LEU A 49 -56.62 94.36 57.79
CA LEU A 49 -56.73 95.27 56.65
C LEU A 49 -55.35 95.74 56.22
N GLU A 50 -54.99 95.56 54.96
CA GLU A 50 -53.85 96.23 54.34
C GLU A 50 -54.32 97.55 53.73
N THR A 51 -53.88 98.67 54.26
CA THR A 51 -54.23 100.01 53.77
C THR A 51 -53.21 100.48 52.74
N ASN A 52 -53.66 101.26 51.75
CA ASN A 52 -52.82 101.79 50.67
C ASN A 52 -52.45 103.27 50.83
N SER A 53 -52.90 103.93 51.90
CA SER A 53 -52.63 105.34 52.15
C SER A 53 -51.71 105.52 53.35
N ASN A 54 -50.87 106.54 53.25
CA ASN A 54 -50.04 107.00 54.37
C ASN A 54 -50.93 107.79 55.32
N PHE A 55 -51.29 107.18 56.45
CA PHE A 55 -51.81 107.91 57.61
C PHE A 55 -50.82 107.77 58.76
N LYS A 56 -50.80 108.75 59.67
CA LYS A 56 -50.10 108.62 60.95
C LYS A 56 -51.08 107.94 61.91
N PRO A 57 -50.93 106.65 62.19
CA PRO A 57 -51.81 105.96 63.12
C PRO A 57 -51.63 106.54 64.52
N TYR A 58 -52.74 106.97 65.13
CA TYR A 58 -52.80 107.18 66.57
C TYR A 58 -53.40 105.92 67.20
N ASP A 59 -53.00 105.61 68.43
CA ASP A 59 -53.54 104.44 69.12
C ASP A 59 -55.06 104.60 69.29
N GLN A 60 -55.79 103.51 68.99
CA GLN A 60 -57.26 103.41 69.09
C GLN A 60 -58.10 104.20 68.08
N CYS A 61 -57.54 104.67 66.95
CA CYS A 61 -58.35 105.29 65.88
C CYS A 61 -59.54 104.40 65.46
N VAL A 62 -60.72 105.01 65.30
CA VAL A 62 -61.93 104.34 64.80
C VAL A 62 -62.03 104.54 63.29
N PHE A 63 -61.87 103.43 62.57
CA PHE A 63 -62.15 103.32 61.15
C PHE A 63 -63.65 103.18 60.95
N SER A 64 -64.18 103.94 60.02
CA SER A 64 -65.47 103.68 59.42
C SER A 64 -65.28 103.13 58.01
N PHE A 65 -66.07 102.13 57.68
CA PHE A 65 -66.01 101.45 56.41
C PHE A 65 -67.21 101.81 55.58
N ASP A 66 -66.97 102.24 54.33
CA ASP A 66 -68.07 102.57 53.43
C ASP A 66 -68.73 101.26 52.99
N THR A 67 -69.96 101.07 53.45
CA THR A 67 -70.75 99.85 53.30
C THR A 67 -71.47 99.77 51.96
N THR A 68 -71.04 100.53 50.94
CA THR A 68 -71.63 100.61 49.60
C THR A 68 -71.57 99.29 48.80
N LEU A 69 -71.05 98.22 49.41
CA LEU A 69 -70.95 96.87 48.86
C LEU A 69 -72.25 96.07 49.04
N ASN A 70 -73.33 96.45 48.34
CA ASN A 70 -74.55 95.66 48.07
C ASN A 70 -75.30 95.04 49.29
N HIS A 71 -76.52 94.52 49.09
CA HIS A 71 -77.39 93.92 50.12
C HIS A 71 -76.79 92.73 50.93
N ASN A 72 -75.57 92.33 50.61
CA ASN A 72 -74.78 91.30 51.30
C ASN A 72 -73.64 91.89 52.14
N ASN A 73 -73.78 93.12 52.65
CA ASN A 73 -72.78 93.67 53.54
C ASN A 73 -72.71 92.87 54.87
N TYR A 74 -71.54 92.27 55.13
CA TYR A 74 -71.21 91.52 56.36
C TYR A 74 -70.06 92.16 57.13
N ILE A 75 -69.60 93.33 56.68
CA ILE A 75 -68.53 94.08 57.32
C ILE A 75 -69.17 95.15 58.21
N PRO A 76 -68.86 95.16 59.51
CA PRO A 76 -69.34 96.20 60.42
C PRO A 76 -68.93 97.59 59.95
N GLN A 77 -69.80 98.57 60.17
CA GLN A 77 -69.57 99.95 59.74
C GLN A 77 -68.40 100.61 60.47
N TYR A 78 -68.09 100.17 61.70
CA TYR A 78 -67.02 100.73 62.52
C TYR A 78 -66.07 99.65 63.04
N GLY A 79 -64.78 100.00 63.11
CA GLY A 79 -63.75 99.16 63.69
C GLY A 79 -62.65 99.98 64.33
N ARG A 80 -62.20 99.56 65.51
CA ARG A 80 -61.10 100.19 66.24
C ARG A 80 -59.77 99.56 65.84
N LEU A 81 -58.79 100.40 65.57
CA LEU A 81 -57.41 99.97 65.36
C LEU A 81 -56.85 99.41 66.68
N VAL A 82 -56.42 98.15 66.64
CA VAL A 82 -55.78 97.49 67.79
C VAL A 82 -54.26 97.54 67.66
N TRP A 83 -53.76 97.36 66.45
CA TRP A 83 -52.34 97.44 66.13
C TRP A 83 -52.17 97.77 64.66
N PHE A 84 -51.02 98.33 64.31
CA PHE A 84 -50.61 98.53 62.93
C PHE A 84 -49.14 98.15 62.76
N LYS A 85 -48.77 97.72 61.56
CA LYS A 85 -47.39 97.41 61.19
C LYS A 85 -47.12 97.93 59.78
N LYS A 86 -46.07 98.74 59.60
CA LYS A 86 -45.61 99.15 58.28
C LYS A 86 -45.03 97.94 57.54
N LYS A 87 -45.38 97.76 56.27
CA LYS A 87 -44.88 96.65 55.46
C LYS A 87 -43.51 97.02 54.88
N ASN A 88 -42.45 96.30 55.28
CA ASN A 88 -41.06 96.65 54.94
C ASN A 88 -40.77 96.73 53.43
N PHE A 89 -41.50 95.98 52.58
CA PHE A 89 -41.22 95.84 51.14
C PHE A 89 -42.19 96.58 50.20
N SER A 90 -43.21 97.27 50.73
CA SER A 90 -44.14 98.04 49.90
C SER A 90 -44.28 99.43 50.50
N GLY A 91 -43.54 100.39 49.92
CA GLY A 91 -43.61 101.79 50.32
C GLY A 91 -45.07 102.23 50.37
N ASN A 92 -45.49 102.72 51.53
CA ASN A 92 -46.81 103.28 51.82
C ASN A 92 -47.96 102.28 52.10
N ARG A 93 -47.66 101.04 52.52
CA ARG A 93 -48.70 100.11 53.00
C ARG A 93 -48.57 99.77 54.48
N TYR A 94 -49.70 99.80 55.18
CA TYR A 94 -49.80 99.38 56.58
C TYR A 94 -50.73 98.18 56.72
N LEU A 95 -50.30 97.19 57.50
CA LEU A 95 -51.15 96.11 57.98
C LEU A 95 -51.78 96.54 59.29
N CYS A 96 -53.10 96.61 59.32
CA CYS A 96 -53.89 97.09 60.44
C CYS A 96 -54.73 95.95 61.00
N GLY A 97 -54.54 95.62 62.28
CA GLY A 97 -55.46 94.76 63.01
C GLY A 97 -56.62 95.57 63.54
N ILE A 98 -57.83 95.28 63.07
CA ILE A 98 -59.04 96.04 63.38
C ILE A 98 -60.00 95.16 64.18
N LYS A 99 -60.43 95.63 65.34
CA LYS A 99 -61.48 95.00 66.16
C LYS A 99 -62.82 95.69 65.87
N PHE A 100 -63.88 94.94 65.68
CA PHE A 100 -65.19 95.53 65.41
C PHE A 100 -65.77 96.20 66.65
N VAL A 101 -66.38 97.38 66.47
CA VAL A 101 -67.03 98.15 67.53
C VAL A 101 -68.54 98.07 67.30
N GLU A 102 -69.26 97.53 68.28
CA GLU A 102 -70.74 97.43 68.30
C GLU A 102 -71.37 97.06 66.94
N PRO A 103 -71.00 95.92 66.34
CA PRO A 103 -71.57 95.51 65.07
C PRO A 103 -73.06 95.16 65.23
N ALA A 104 -73.89 95.62 64.30
CA ALA A 104 -75.31 95.26 64.27
C ALA A 104 -75.49 93.73 64.15
N GLU A 105 -76.48 93.17 64.86
CA GLU A 105 -76.68 91.71 64.95
C GLU A 105 -76.85 91.04 63.59
N TYR A 106 -77.53 91.68 62.64
CA TYR A 106 -77.70 91.16 61.29
C TYR A 106 -76.38 91.06 60.49
N VAL A 107 -75.41 91.93 60.78
CA VAL A 107 -74.07 91.89 60.16
C VAL A 107 -73.26 90.77 60.77
N LEU A 108 -73.35 90.59 62.09
CA LEU A 108 -72.70 89.50 62.81
C LEU A 108 -73.15 88.11 62.34
N THR A 109 -74.45 87.92 62.10
CA THR A 109 -74.97 86.62 61.61
C THR A 109 -74.44 86.31 60.21
N LYS A 110 -74.48 87.29 59.28
CA LYS A 110 -73.89 87.14 57.94
C LYS A 110 -72.38 86.88 57.99
N LEU A 111 -71.67 87.57 58.88
CA LEU A 111 -70.24 87.41 59.09
C LEU A 111 -69.89 86.01 59.63
N ARG A 112 -70.62 85.53 60.66
CA ARG A 112 -70.48 84.17 61.19
C ARG A 112 -70.70 83.13 60.10
N GLN A 113 -71.76 83.28 59.31
CA GLN A 113 -72.06 82.38 58.20
C GLN A 113 -70.93 82.36 57.16
N ARG A 114 -70.36 83.53 56.82
CA ARG A 114 -69.24 83.65 55.88
C ARG A 114 -67.97 82.97 56.41
N VAL A 115 -67.64 83.21 57.67
CA VAL A 115 -66.49 82.57 58.35
C VAL A 115 -66.69 81.05 58.41
N GLN A 116 -67.89 80.58 58.78
CA GLN A 116 -68.17 79.14 58.84
C GLN A 116 -68.07 78.46 57.49
N ARG A 117 -68.55 79.09 56.40
CA ARG A 117 -68.36 78.57 55.03
C ARG A 117 -66.89 78.47 54.65
N GLY A 118 -66.08 79.46 55.02
CA GLY A 118 -64.63 79.44 54.77
C GLY A 118 -63.89 78.40 55.61
N LEU A 119 -64.35 78.12 56.83
CA LEU A 119 -63.81 77.03 57.64
C LEU A 119 -64.16 75.66 57.06
N ASN A 120 -65.42 75.49 56.60
CA ASN A 120 -65.86 74.25 55.98
C ASN A 120 -65.11 73.96 54.66
N SER A 121 -64.75 74.97 53.87
CA SER A 121 -63.96 74.76 52.66
C SER A 121 -62.53 74.32 52.99
N LEU A 122 -61.92 74.88 54.04
CA LEU A 122 -60.58 74.48 54.50
C LEU A 122 -60.56 73.05 55.06
N THR A 123 -61.58 72.65 55.81
CA THR A 123 -61.68 71.27 56.33
C THR A 123 -61.94 70.27 55.21
N ASN A 124 -62.78 70.60 54.23
CA ASN A 124 -63.01 69.76 53.05
C ASN A 124 -61.75 69.59 52.20
N LEU A 125 -60.95 70.64 52.01
CA LEU A 125 -59.67 70.55 51.29
C LEU A 125 -58.69 69.59 52.01
N ARG A 126 -58.61 69.67 53.34
CA ARG A 126 -57.77 68.75 54.13
C ARG A 126 -58.25 67.30 54.01
N ARG A 127 -59.56 67.06 54.05
CA ARG A 127 -60.14 65.72 53.84
C ARG A 127 -59.82 65.20 52.44
N ALA A 128 -59.94 66.02 51.40
CA ALA A 128 -59.59 65.64 50.03
C ALA A 128 -58.10 65.27 49.91
N HIS A 129 -57.19 66.06 50.49
CA HIS A 129 -55.77 65.73 50.52
C HIS A 129 -55.48 64.41 51.25
N TYR A 130 -56.15 64.16 52.39
CA TYR A 130 -55.99 62.90 53.11
C TYR A 130 -56.47 61.71 52.26
N VAL A 131 -57.65 61.78 51.63
CA VAL A 131 -58.17 60.72 50.76
C VAL A 131 -57.22 60.46 49.58
N MET A 132 -56.72 61.51 48.93
CA MET A 132 -55.74 61.38 47.86
C MET A 132 -54.44 60.72 48.34
N SER A 133 -53.96 61.09 49.53
CA SER A 133 -52.76 60.49 50.12
C SER A 133 -52.96 59.00 50.42
N VAL A 134 -54.13 58.60 50.92
CA VAL A 134 -54.47 57.19 51.17
C VAL A 134 -54.55 56.39 49.87
N LEU A 135 -55.17 56.95 48.83
CA LEU A 135 -55.25 56.31 47.51
C LEU A 135 -53.86 56.11 46.90
N LEU A 136 -52.99 57.11 46.96
CA LEU A 136 -51.62 57.00 46.48
C LEU A 136 -50.83 55.94 47.26
N PHE A 137 -50.99 55.89 48.58
CA PHE A 137 -50.35 54.88 49.42
C PHE A 137 -50.81 53.46 49.04
N ALA A 138 -52.13 53.25 48.89
CA ALA A 138 -52.67 51.98 48.44
C ALA A 138 -52.15 51.59 47.05
N GLY A 139 -52.02 52.56 46.13
CA GLY A 139 -51.43 52.36 44.81
C GLY A 139 -49.97 51.89 44.88
N LEU A 140 -49.15 52.51 45.75
CA LEU A 140 -47.75 52.11 45.95
C LEU A 140 -47.64 50.70 46.53
N VAL A 141 -48.43 50.36 47.55
CA VAL A 141 -48.43 49.02 48.14
C VAL A 141 -48.83 47.96 47.11
N SER A 142 -49.85 48.25 46.29
CA SER A 142 -50.26 47.36 45.20
C SER A 142 -49.15 47.15 44.17
N LEU A 143 -48.46 48.23 43.77
CA LEU A 143 -47.37 48.16 42.80
C LEU A 143 -46.16 47.36 43.34
N ILE A 144 -45.83 47.54 44.62
CA ILE A 144 -44.78 46.74 45.28
C ILE A 144 -45.17 45.25 45.29
N GLY A 145 -46.42 44.94 45.65
CA GLY A 145 -46.93 43.57 45.62
C GLY A 145 -46.85 42.94 44.22
N PHE A 146 -47.20 43.71 43.19
CA PHE A 146 -47.10 43.27 41.80
C PHE A 146 -45.65 42.99 41.37
N ILE A 147 -44.70 43.86 41.74
CA ILE A 147 -43.27 43.65 41.45
C ILE A 147 -42.75 42.39 42.14
N LEU A 148 -43.12 42.15 43.40
CA LEU A 148 -42.71 40.94 44.13
C LEU A 148 -43.28 39.67 43.48
N TRP A 149 -44.55 39.69 43.06
CA TRP A 149 -45.18 38.58 42.35
C TRP A 149 -44.48 38.28 41.01
N GLN A 150 -44.22 39.31 40.20
CA GLN A 150 -43.48 39.17 38.94
C GLN A 150 -42.06 38.65 39.16
N SER A 151 -41.37 39.16 40.20
CA SER A 151 -40.04 38.67 40.56
C SER A 151 -40.07 37.17 40.87
N GLY A 152 -41.07 36.70 41.61
CA GLY A 152 -41.26 35.28 41.90
C GLY A 152 -41.41 34.41 40.64
N LEU A 153 -42.22 34.85 39.67
CA LEU A 153 -42.37 34.15 38.39
C LEU A 153 -41.06 34.10 37.59
N ILE A 154 -40.31 35.21 37.57
CA ILE A 154 -38.99 35.27 36.90
C ILE A 154 -38.01 34.31 37.57
N TYR A 155 -37.95 34.28 38.91
CA TYR A 155 -37.08 33.36 39.64
C TYR A 155 -37.41 31.89 39.33
N GLN A 156 -38.69 31.51 39.29
CA GLN A 156 -39.10 30.15 38.94
C GLN A 156 -38.72 29.78 37.50
N ASN A 157 -38.92 30.69 36.55
CA ASN A 157 -38.52 30.44 35.16
C ASN A 157 -37.00 30.30 35.02
N LEU A 158 -36.24 31.11 35.75
CA LEU A 158 -34.78 31.08 35.74
C LEU A 158 -34.23 29.79 36.37
N THR A 159 -34.79 29.31 37.47
CA THR A 159 -34.37 28.03 38.07
C THR A 159 -34.69 26.84 37.18
N VAL A 160 -35.88 26.79 36.58
CA VAL A 160 -36.24 25.74 35.61
C VAL A 160 -35.34 25.78 34.38
N SER A 161 -35.02 26.97 33.87
CA SER A 161 -34.10 27.14 32.73
C SER A 161 -32.69 26.68 33.08
N LEU A 162 -32.15 27.07 34.23
CA LEU A 162 -30.84 26.61 34.72
C LEU A 162 -30.79 25.09 34.89
N GLN A 163 -31.83 24.49 35.45
CA GLN A 163 -31.90 23.04 35.62
C GLN A 163 -31.88 22.31 34.26
N LYS A 164 -32.63 22.82 33.28
CA LYS A 164 -32.61 22.28 31.90
C LYS A 164 -31.24 22.47 31.25
N MET A 165 -30.61 23.62 31.45
CA MET A 165 -29.27 23.89 30.91
C MET A 165 -28.22 22.95 31.50
N LEU A 166 -28.27 22.70 32.82
CA LEU A 166 -27.40 21.75 33.49
C LEU A 166 -27.64 20.31 33.02
N SER A 167 -28.90 19.90 32.82
CA SER A 167 -29.19 18.55 32.29
C SER A 167 -28.69 18.39 30.85
N VAL A 168 -28.87 19.40 29.99
CA VAL A 168 -28.36 19.39 28.61
C VAL A 168 -26.84 19.36 28.60
N SER A 169 -26.19 20.16 29.46
CA SER A 169 -24.74 20.14 29.61
C SER A 169 -24.24 18.77 30.07
N GLY A 170 -24.94 18.13 31.01
CA GLY A 170 -24.65 16.75 31.44
C GLY A 170 -24.76 15.75 30.29
N SER A 171 -25.84 15.79 29.51
CA SER A 171 -26.03 14.94 28.34
C SER A 171 -25.00 15.21 27.24
N GLN A 172 -24.61 16.47 27.03
CA GLN A 172 -23.57 16.83 26.08
C GLN A 172 -22.21 16.28 26.51
N SER A 173 -21.88 16.37 27.80
CA SER A 173 -20.64 15.79 28.33
C SER A 173 -20.60 14.27 28.20
N SER A 174 -21.72 13.57 28.43
CA SER A 174 -21.77 12.11 28.24
C SER A 174 -21.63 11.72 26.78
N LEU A 175 -22.27 12.46 25.86
CA LEU A 175 -22.13 12.25 24.42
C LEU A 175 -20.68 12.48 23.97
N THR A 176 -20.03 13.56 24.41
CA THR A 176 -18.62 13.82 24.07
C THR A 176 -17.71 12.69 24.56
N ARG A 177 -17.95 12.17 25.77
CA ARG A 177 -17.19 11.04 26.31
C ARG A 177 -17.44 9.74 25.54
N GLU A 178 -18.68 9.51 25.08
CA GLU A 178 -18.99 8.36 24.24
C GLU A 178 -18.34 8.49 22.85
N PHE A 179 -18.37 9.67 22.25
CA PHE A 179 -17.68 9.95 20.98
C PHE A 179 -16.17 9.75 21.10
N SER A 180 -15.53 10.23 22.17
CA SER A 180 -14.10 10.01 22.37
C SER A 180 -13.78 8.52 22.51
N TYR A 181 -14.57 7.77 23.27
CA TYR A 181 -14.41 6.33 23.41
C TYR A 181 -14.56 5.58 22.08
N ARG A 182 -15.62 5.89 21.31
CA ARG A 182 -15.83 5.28 19.98
C ARG A 182 -14.72 5.64 19.01
N TYR A 183 -14.20 6.86 19.08
CA TYR A 183 -13.07 7.30 18.26
C TYR A 183 -11.80 6.53 18.59
N GLU A 184 -11.45 6.38 19.87
CA GLU A 184 -10.32 5.55 20.30
C GLU A 184 -10.48 4.09 19.85
N GLN A 185 -11.68 3.52 20.00
CA GLN A 185 -11.97 2.16 19.53
C GLN A 185 -11.80 2.03 18.02
N SER A 186 -12.26 3.01 17.24
CA SER A 186 -12.08 3.02 15.79
C SER A 186 -10.61 3.15 15.39
N GLN A 187 -9.82 3.94 16.12
CA GLN A 187 -8.36 4.05 15.91
C GLN A 187 -7.67 2.71 16.18
N LEU A 188 -8.02 2.01 17.26
CA LEU A 188 -7.47 0.68 17.56
C LEU A 188 -7.85 -0.35 16.48
N GLN A 189 -9.09 -0.32 16.00
CA GLN A 189 -9.51 -1.17 14.88
C GLN A 189 -8.73 -0.86 13.61
N LEU A 190 -8.51 0.42 13.30
CA LEU A 190 -7.73 0.83 12.15
C LEU A 190 -6.29 0.30 12.26
N ILE A 191 -5.67 0.43 13.43
CA ILE A 191 -4.32 -0.12 13.69
C ILE A 191 -4.31 -1.63 13.46
N ASN A 192 -5.27 -2.38 14.01
CA ASN A 192 -5.31 -3.83 13.83
C ASN A 192 -5.50 -4.22 12.34
N VAL A 193 -6.42 -3.57 11.64
CA VAL A 193 -6.65 -3.79 10.19
C VAL A 193 -5.40 -3.43 9.38
N THR A 194 -4.69 -2.36 9.72
CA THR A 194 -3.44 -2.01 9.03
C THR A 194 -2.35 -3.05 9.25
N GLN A 195 -2.27 -3.63 10.45
CA GLN A 195 -1.32 -4.70 10.76
C GLN A 195 -1.67 -6.01 10.04
N GLU A 196 -2.96 -6.37 9.97
CA GLU A 196 -3.46 -7.49 9.17
C GLU A 196 -3.20 -7.28 7.67
N LEU A 197 -3.34 -6.06 7.18
CA LEU A 197 -3.01 -5.72 5.80
C LEU A 197 -1.50 -5.84 5.52
N GLU A 198 -0.64 -5.46 6.47
CA GLU A 198 0.80 -5.62 6.31
C GLU A 198 1.22 -7.10 6.32
N SER A 199 0.62 -7.92 7.19
CA SER A 199 0.92 -9.36 7.26
C SER A 199 0.44 -10.09 6.00
N THR A 200 -0.76 -9.79 5.52
CA THR A 200 -1.30 -10.35 4.26
C THR A 200 -0.46 -9.92 3.06
N LYS A 201 0.03 -8.68 3.02
CA LYS A 201 0.97 -8.22 1.98
C LYS A 201 2.28 -9.00 1.99
N LYS A 202 2.85 -9.29 3.17
CA LYS A 202 4.06 -10.12 3.29
C LYS A 202 3.82 -11.55 2.80
N LEU A 203 2.70 -12.16 3.19
CA LEU A 203 2.31 -13.50 2.73
C LEU A 203 2.11 -13.54 1.20
N TYR A 204 1.53 -12.49 0.62
CA TYR A 204 1.37 -12.40 -0.83
C TYR A 204 2.72 -12.33 -1.56
N GLN A 205 3.65 -11.51 -1.06
CA GLN A 205 5.01 -11.43 -1.61
C GLN A 205 5.77 -12.76 -1.49
N GLU A 206 5.61 -13.47 -0.37
CA GLU A 206 6.21 -14.79 -0.18
C GLU A 206 5.61 -15.84 -1.13
N SER A 207 4.28 -15.83 -1.31
CA SER A 207 3.57 -16.68 -2.28
C SER A 207 4.03 -16.41 -3.72
N GLU A 208 4.20 -15.13 -4.09
CA GLU A 208 4.72 -14.75 -5.40
C GLU A 208 6.17 -15.24 -5.61
N ALA A 209 7.03 -15.11 -4.60
CA ALA A 209 8.38 -15.65 -4.63
C ALA A 209 8.38 -17.19 -4.77
N MET A 210 7.49 -17.88 -4.06
CA MET A 210 7.32 -19.33 -4.16
C MET A 210 6.84 -19.76 -5.54
N LEU A 211 5.85 -19.07 -6.12
CA LEU A 211 5.38 -19.32 -7.50
C LEU A 211 6.51 -19.14 -8.52
N ASN A 212 7.32 -18.09 -8.36
CA ASN A 212 8.48 -17.88 -9.22
C ASN A 212 9.53 -18.99 -9.06
N SER A 213 9.74 -19.51 -7.85
CA SER A 213 10.61 -20.66 -7.60
C SER A 213 10.07 -21.92 -8.26
N VAL A 214 8.79 -22.24 -8.05
CA VAL A 214 8.13 -23.40 -8.66
C VAL A 214 8.16 -23.31 -10.18
N ASN A 215 7.96 -22.13 -10.76
CA ASN A 215 8.05 -21.95 -12.21
C ASN A 215 9.48 -22.21 -12.73
N LYS A 216 10.52 -21.76 -12.01
CA LYS A 216 11.92 -22.09 -12.34
C LYS A 216 12.19 -23.59 -12.25
N GLU A 217 11.73 -24.24 -11.19
CA GLU A 217 11.83 -25.70 -11.03
C GLU A 217 11.11 -26.44 -12.16
N LEU A 218 9.90 -26.00 -12.53
CA LEU A 218 9.13 -26.57 -13.62
C LEU A 218 9.86 -26.41 -14.97
N GLN A 219 10.47 -25.25 -15.23
CA GLN A 219 11.32 -25.08 -16.40
C GLN A 219 12.56 -25.99 -16.37
N SER A 220 13.19 -26.15 -15.20
CA SER A 220 14.34 -27.04 -15.05
C SER A 220 13.97 -28.51 -15.27
N THR A 221 12.84 -28.97 -14.72
CA THR A 221 12.33 -30.33 -14.89
C THR A 221 11.89 -30.57 -16.33
N LYS A 222 11.26 -29.60 -17.01
CA LYS A 222 11.00 -29.68 -18.46
C LYS A 222 12.28 -29.84 -19.28
N LYS A 223 13.35 -29.12 -18.94
CA LYS A 223 14.65 -29.27 -19.63
C LYS A 223 15.25 -30.66 -19.39
N ILE A 224 15.23 -31.14 -18.15
CA ILE A 224 15.69 -32.49 -17.80
C ILE A 224 14.86 -33.53 -18.56
N LEU A 225 13.53 -33.36 -18.61
CA LEU A 225 12.62 -34.27 -19.30
C LEU A 225 12.93 -34.34 -20.80
N ALA A 226 13.08 -33.19 -21.47
CA ALA A 226 13.49 -33.12 -22.87
C ALA A 226 14.87 -33.77 -23.11
N GLN A 227 15.83 -33.58 -22.20
CA GLN A 227 17.13 -34.25 -22.26
C GLN A 227 16.99 -35.77 -22.11
N THR A 228 16.19 -36.25 -21.17
CA THR A 228 15.93 -37.69 -20.99
C THR A 228 15.19 -38.30 -22.17
N GLU A 229 14.24 -37.59 -22.78
CA GLU A 229 13.56 -38.02 -24.01
C GLU A 229 14.55 -38.14 -25.17
N ALA A 230 15.46 -37.17 -25.32
CA ALA A 230 16.52 -37.23 -26.33
C ALA A 230 17.49 -38.40 -26.08
N LEU A 231 17.86 -38.68 -24.83
CA LEU A 231 18.69 -39.82 -24.46
C LEU A 231 17.96 -41.16 -24.72
N LEU A 232 16.66 -41.24 -24.44
CA LEU A 232 15.86 -42.43 -24.75
C LEU A 232 15.75 -42.66 -26.26
N ALA A 233 15.53 -41.60 -27.05
CA ALA A 233 15.54 -41.68 -28.50
C ALA A 233 16.91 -42.16 -29.02
N GLN A 234 18.00 -41.62 -28.48
CA GLN A 234 19.36 -42.06 -28.83
C GLN A 234 19.62 -43.52 -28.41
N ALA A 235 19.16 -43.93 -27.23
CA ALA A 235 19.28 -45.31 -26.77
C ALA A 235 18.50 -46.26 -27.68
N GLN A 236 17.30 -45.86 -28.13
CA GLN A 236 16.49 -46.63 -29.07
C GLN A 236 17.15 -46.73 -30.46
N ILE A 237 17.77 -45.66 -30.96
CA ILE A 237 18.58 -45.71 -32.18
C ILE A 237 19.74 -46.70 -31.99
N ASN A 238 20.47 -46.60 -30.89
CA ASN A 238 21.60 -47.50 -30.60
C ASN A 238 21.16 -48.96 -30.51
N THR A 239 20.02 -49.27 -29.89
CA THR A 239 19.50 -50.65 -29.85
C THR A 239 19.08 -51.15 -31.23
N THR A 240 18.49 -50.29 -32.08
CA THR A 240 18.20 -50.67 -33.47
C THR A 240 19.48 -50.92 -34.27
N ASN A 241 20.50 -50.09 -34.15
CA ASN A 241 21.80 -50.29 -34.79
C ASN A 241 22.47 -51.58 -34.32
N LEU A 242 22.50 -51.81 -33.01
CA LEU A 242 23.09 -53.02 -32.42
C LEU A 242 22.33 -54.28 -32.84
N SER A 243 21.00 -54.20 -32.99
CA SER A 243 20.20 -55.31 -33.54
C SER A 243 20.50 -55.58 -35.01
N ALA A 244 20.71 -54.54 -35.83
CA ALA A 244 21.10 -54.68 -37.23
C ALA A 244 22.51 -55.26 -37.36
N ASP A 245 23.45 -54.81 -36.52
CA ASP A 245 24.82 -55.35 -36.45
C ASP A 245 24.79 -56.83 -36.06
N LEU A 246 24.02 -57.20 -35.04
CA LEU A 246 23.85 -58.62 -34.66
C LEU A 246 23.26 -59.45 -35.80
N GLN A 247 22.26 -58.93 -36.52
CA GLN A 247 21.68 -59.61 -37.67
C GLN A 247 22.69 -59.78 -38.82
N SER A 248 23.50 -58.76 -39.10
CA SER A 248 24.55 -58.82 -40.13
C SER A 248 25.65 -59.83 -39.76
N LEU A 249 26.09 -59.86 -38.50
CA LEU A 249 27.05 -60.84 -38.00
C LEU A 249 26.48 -62.26 -38.06
N GLN A 250 25.21 -62.44 -37.71
CA GLN A 250 24.54 -63.74 -37.82
C GLN A 250 24.45 -64.21 -39.28
N ASN A 251 24.13 -63.31 -40.21
CA ASN A 251 24.12 -63.60 -41.64
C ASN A 251 25.52 -63.94 -42.17
N ALA A 252 26.56 -63.20 -41.76
CA ALA A 252 27.94 -63.47 -42.15
C ALA A 252 28.42 -64.83 -41.62
N ASN A 253 28.16 -65.11 -40.33
CA ASN A 253 28.56 -66.38 -39.72
C ASN A 253 27.81 -67.58 -40.34
N THR A 254 26.53 -67.43 -40.67
CA THR A 254 25.78 -68.49 -41.38
C THR A 254 26.28 -68.69 -42.81
N GLN A 255 26.62 -67.61 -43.53
CA GLN A 255 27.25 -67.71 -44.85
C GLN A 255 28.63 -68.37 -44.80
N ASP A 256 29.48 -67.98 -43.86
CA ASP A 256 30.81 -68.59 -43.66
C ASP A 256 30.69 -70.07 -43.29
N ALA A 257 29.73 -70.43 -42.44
CA ALA A 257 29.45 -71.82 -42.09
C ALA A 257 28.96 -72.62 -43.31
N LEU A 258 28.13 -72.03 -44.17
CA LEU A 258 27.69 -72.66 -45.42
C LEU A 258 28.85 -72.81 -46.41
N ALA A 259 29.69 -71.79 -46.57
CA ALA A 259 30.86 -71.83 -47.46
C ALA A 259 31.85 -72.91 -47.01
N LYS A 260 32.17 -72.97 -45.71
CA LYS A 260 33.01 -74.04 -45.13
C LYS A 260 32.38 -75.42 -45.29
N ARG A 261 31.06 -75.52 -45.14
CA ARG A 261 30.34 -76.80 -45.33
C ARG A 261 30.44 -77.25 -46.79
N GLN A 262 30.28 -76.36 -47.76
CA GLN A 262 30.46 -76.68 -49.18
C GLN A 262 31.90 -77.07 -49.51
N GLU A 263 32.88 -76.39 -48.94
CA GLU A 263 34.30 -76.76 -49.08
C GLU A 263 34.55 -78.17 -48.52
N LEU A 264 34.05 -78.47 -47.32
CA LEU A 264 34.13 -79.80 -46.73
C LEU A 264 33.43 -80.86 -47.60
N GLU A 265 32.22 -80.59 -48.11
CA GLU A 265 31.51 -81.49 -49.02
C GLU A 265 32.32 -81.77 -50.30
N ASN A 266 32.96 -80.75 -50.88
CA ASN A 266 33.85 -80.92 -52.04
C ASN A 266 35.08 -81.77 -51.71
N THR A 267 35.70 -81.57 -50.54
CA THR A 267 36.84 -82.40 -50.10
C THR A 267 36.44 -83.85 -49.88
N VAL A 268 35.25 -84.10 -49.31
CA VAL A 268 34.72 -85.46 -49.13
C VAL A 268 34.46 -86.13 -50.48
N ALA A 269 33.89 -85.40 -51.45
CA ALA A 269 33.66 -85.93 -52.80
C ALA A 269 34.98 -86.32 -53.49
N LEU A 270 36.02 -85.47 -53.37
CA LEU A 270 37.34 -85.76 -53.91
C LEU A 270 37.99 -86.98 -53.22
N LEU A 271 37.86 -87.10 -51.90
CA LEU A 271 38.33 -88.28 -51.16
C LEU A 271 37.57 -89.55 -51.53
N GLN A 272 36.27 -89.46 -51.83
CA GLN A 272 35.49 -90.59 -52.34
C GLN A 272 35.96 -91.01 -53.73
N GLU A 273 36.23 -90.05 -54.63
CA GLU A 273 36.77 -90.33 -55.96
C GLU A 273 38.16 -91.00 -55.88
N GLN A 274 39.03 -90.50 -54.99
CA GLN A 274 40.32 -91.13 -54.71
C GLN A 274 40.18 -92.55 -54.16
N ASN A 275 39.20 -92.80 -53.27
CA ASN A 275 38.93 -94.15 -52.79
C ASN A 275 38.44 -95.08 -53.91
N VAL A 276 37.65 -94.59 -54.86
CA VAL A 276 37.23 -95.37 -56.05
C VAL A 276 38.44 -95.69 -56.93
N GLN A 277 39.32 -94.70 -57.17
CA GLN A 277 40.56 -94.92 -57.92
C GLN A 277 41.45 -95.95 -57.23
N LEU A 278 41.71 -95.81 -55.93
CA LEU A 278 42.47 -96.76 -55.14
C LEU A 278 41.85 -98.16 -55.16
N LYS A 279 40.51 -98.27 -55.08
CA LYS A 279 39.82 -99.55 -55.18
C LYS A 279 39.98 -100.20 -56.56
N ASN A 280 39.97 -99.39 -57.63
CA ASN A 280 40.22 -99.86 -58.99
C ASN A 280 41.69 -100.28 -59.20
N GLU A 281 42.64 -99.58 -58.58
CA GLU A 281 44.04 -100.00 -58.56
C GLU A 281 44.22 -101.30 -57.76
N MET A 282 43.50 -101.45 -56.65
CA MET A 282 43.50 -102.66 -55.83
C MET A 282 42.93 -103.85 -56.61
N THR A 283 41.83 -103.68 -57.35
CA THR A 283 41.29 -104.74 -58.21
C THR A 283 42.21 -105.06 -59.38
N GLN A 284 42.85 -104.07 -60.00
CA GLN A 284 43.87 -104.31 -61.03
C GLN A 284 45.10 -105.05 -60.50
N LEU A 285 45.55 -104.74 -59.28
CA LEU A 285 46.64 -105.44 -58.61
C LEU A 285 46.23 -106.87 -58.23
N GLN A 286 45.00 -107.06 -57.77
CA GLN A 286 44.45 -108.38 -57.44
C GLN A 286 44.31 -109.25 -58.70
N GLN A 287 43.92 -108.66 -59.83
CA GLN A 287 43.85 -109.33 -61.13
C GLN A 287 45.25 -109.66 -61.67
N LYS A 288 46.22 -108.76 -61.53
CA LYS A 288 47.64 -109.05 -61.84
C LYS A 288 48.21 -110.15 -60.94
N LEU A 289 47.85 -110.20 -59.66
CA LEU A 289 48.26 -111.27 -58.75
C LEU A 289 47.67 -112.64 -59.12
N SER A 290 46.47 -112.69 -59.71
CA SER A 290 45.86 -113.93 -60.21
C SER A 290 46.53 -114.48 -61.48
N GLU A 291 47.22 -113.64 -62.26
CA GLU A 291 48.05 -114.08 -63.40
C GLU A 291 49.41 -114.69 -62.96
N TYR A 292 49.84 -114.46 -61.72
CA TYR A 292 51.11 -114.98 -61.18
C TYR A 292 50.97 -116.28 -60.36
N SER A 293 49.75 -116.80 -60.16
CA SER A 293 49.52 -118.09 -59.49
C SER A 293 49.36 -119.24 -60.50
N ILE A 294 50.42 -119.52 -61.26
CA ILE A 294 50.51 -120.71 -62.12
C ILE A 294 51.55 -121.67 -61.54
N ASP A 295 51.10 -122.85 -61.13
CA ASP A 295 51.92 -123.98 -60.68
C ASP A 295 52.69 -124.59 -61.87
N ILE A 296 54.01 -124.43 -61.89
CA ILE A 296 54.91 -124.97 -62.93
C ILE A 296 55.52 -126.28 -62.45
N LYS A 297 55.15 -127.40 -63.07
CA LYS A 297 55.63 -128.76 -62.74
C LYS A 297 56.66 -129.35 -63.72
N ASN A 298 57.16 -128.62 -64.73
CA ASN A 298 58.10 -129.22 -65.69
C ASN A 298 59.25 -128.33 -66.19
N THR A 299 60.45 -128.91 -66.20
CA THR A 299 61.78 -128.30 -66.42
C THR A 299 62.06 -127.73 -67.82
N GLN A 300 61.18 -127.93 -68.80
CA GLN A 300 61.33 -127.30 -70.12
C GLN A 300 60.72 -125.89 -70.22
N GLU A 301 59.74 -125.54 -69.37
CA GLU A 301 59.18 -124.17 -69.29
C GLU A 301 60.13 -123.17 -68.60
N GLY A 302 60.97 -123.65 -67.67
CA GLY A 302 61.98 -122.83 -67.00
C GLY A 302 63.01 -122.20 -67.95
N LYS A 303 63.29 -122.83 -69.11
CA LYS A 303 64.20 -122.26 -70.11
C LYS A 303 63.56 -121.14 -70.95
N LEU A 304 62.25 -121.18 -71.18
CA LEU A 304 61.51 -120.08 -71.82
C LEU A 304 61.34 -118.89 -70.88
N LEU A 305 61.16 -119.15 -69.58
CA LEU A 305 61.10 -118.12 -68.54
C LEU A 305 62.42 -117.34 -68.43
N ILE A 306 63.58 -118.03 -68.46
CA ILE A 306 64.91 -117.37 -68.43
C ILE A 306 65.14 -116.50 -69.66
N LYS A 307 64.62 -116.89 -70.84
CA LYS A 307 64.70 -116.06 -72.07
C LYS A 307 63.81 -114.80 -71.96
N LYS A 308 62.63 -114.92 -71.36
CA LYS A 308 61.71 -113.81 -71.08
C LYS A 308 62.27 -112.85 -70.02
N PHE A 309 62.89 -113.37 -68.96
CA PHE A 309 63.58 -112.57 -67.94
C PHE A 309 64.83 -111.84 -68.48
N LYS A 310 65.60 -112.44 -69.41
CA LYS A 310 66.69 -111.72 -70.10
C LYS A 310 66.18 -110.59 -71.00
N GLY A 311 65.02 -110.75 -71.64
CA GLY A 311 64.35 -109.67 -72.38
C GLY A 311 63.92 -108.54 -71.46
N ASN A 312 63.24 -108.85 -70.35
CA ASN A 312 62.79 -107.87 -69.37
C ASN A 312 63.97 -107.13 -68.69
N ILE A 313 65.11 -107.79 -68.45
CA ILE A 313 66.31 -107.11 -67.92
C ILE A 313 66.87 -106.11 -68.93
N LYS A 314 66.75 -106.36 -70.24
CA LYS A 314 67.18 -105.42 -71.29
C LYS A 314 66.23 -104.22 -71.38
N ASP A 315 64.92 -104.43 -71.35
CA ASP A 315 63.91 -103.36 -71.33
C ASP A 315 63.99 -102.51 -70.06
N ILE A 316 64.28 -103.13 -68.90
CA ILE A 316 64.52 -102.41 -67.65
C ILE A 316 65.81 -101.58 -67.76
N LYS A 317 66.86 -102.09 -68.41
CA LYS A 317 68.09 -101.31 -68.67
C LYS A 317 67.83 -100.11 -69.57
N GLU A 318 67.03 -100.26 -70.62
CA GLU A 318 66.62 -99.16 -71.49
C GLU A 318 65.75 -98.14 -70.75
N LYS A 319 64.77 -98.59 -69.94
CA LYS A 319 63.97 -97.69 -69.09
C LYS A 319 64.80 -96.97 -68.02
N ILE A 320 65.79 -97.63 -67.42
CA ILE A 320 66.74 -96.99 -66.49
C ILE A 320 67.60 -95.96 -67.25
N GLY A 321 67.97 -96.24 -68.51
CA GLY A 321 68.62 -95.27 -69.40
C GLY A 321 67.73 -94.05 -69.67
N TYR A 322 66.48 -94.29 -70.04
CA TYR A 322 65.47 -93.25 -70.26
C TYR A 322 65.22 -92.40 -69.02
N PHE A 323 65.03 -93.03 -67.85
CA PHE A 323 64.85 -92.30 -66.58
C PHE A 323 66.12 -91.59 -66.13
N LYS A 324 67.32 -92.11 -66.42
CA LYS A 324 68.57 -91.36 -66.20
C LYS A 324 68.68 -90.14 -67.11
N ALA A 325 68.25 -90.23 -68.37
CA ALA A 325 68.23 -89.10 -69.30
C ALA A 325 67.21 -88.04 -68.85
N GLN A 326 65.99 -88.45 -68.52
CA GLN A 326 64.92 -87.58 -68.03
C GLN A 326 65.30 -86.92 -66.70
N ALA A 327 65.92 -87.65 -65.76
CA ALA A 327 66.43 -87.07 -64.52
C ALA A 327 67.59 -86.10 -64.76
N ARG A 328 68.37 -86.27 -65.84
CA ARG A 328 69.40 -85.31 -66.26
C ARG A 328 68.78 -84.03 -66.80
N GLU A 329 67.76 -84.13 -67.65
CA GLU A 329 66.98 -82.97 -68.14
C GLU A 329 66.30 -82.22 -67.01
N VAL A 330 65.63 -82.92 -66.09
CA VAL A 330 65.00 -82.30 -64.92
C VAL A 330 66.03 -81.62 -64.01
N ARG A 331 67.24 -82.21 -63.84
CA ARG A 331 68.33 -81.55 -63.09
C ARG A 331 68.86 -80.30 -63.81
N ILE A 332 68.92 -80.31 -65.14
CA ILE A 332 69.34 -79.14 -65.92
C ILE A 332 68.27 -78.05 -65.82
N ALA A 333 66.99 -78.38 -66.00
CA ALA A 333 65.87 -77.45 -65.83
C ALA A 333 65.79 -76.87 -64.41
N ALA A 334 65.97 -77.71 -63.37
CA ALA A 334 66.00 -77.26 -61.98
C ALA A 334 67.22 -76.39 -61.65
N ARG A 335 68.38 -76.61 -62.31
CA ARG A 335 69.54 -75.71 -62.19
C ARG A 335 69.29 -74.37 -62.88
N LEU A 336 68.72 -74.38 -64.09
CA LEU A 336 68.33 -73.16 -64.80
C LEU A 336 67.31 -72.34 -64.00
N GLU A 337 66.32 -72.98 -63.38
CA GLU A 337 65.32 -72.26 -62.56
C GLU A 337 65.93 -71.77 -61.24
N LYS A 338 66.84 -72.53 -60.63
CA LYS A 338 67.60 -72.09 -59.45
C LYS A 338 68.52 -70.90 -59.77
N ASP A 339 69.14 -70.89 -60.95
CA ASP A 339 69.98 -69.79 -61.42
C ASP A 339 69.14 -68.58 -61.83
N ARG A 340 67.94 -68.76 -62.40
CA ARG A 340 66.93 -67.71 -62.62
C ARG A 340 66.48 -67.07 -61.30
N ILE A 341 66.18 -67.88 -60.28
CA ILE A 341 65.81 -67.37 -58.95
C ILE A 341 67.00 -66.67 -58.29
N ARG A 342 68.22 -67.17 -58.48
CA ARG A 342 69.45 -66.51 -58.00
C ARG A 342 69.79 -65.22 -58.76
N SER A 343 69.43 -65.06 -60.02
CA SER A 343 69.60 -63.78 -60.74
C SER A 343 68.53 -62.75 -60.36
N LEU A 344 67.30 -63.20 -60.05
CA LEU A 344 66.24 -62.35 -59.51
C LEU A 344 66.53 -61.86 -58.08
N ILE A 345 67.33 -62.62 -57.31
CA ILE A 345 67.67 -62.31 -55.90
C ILE A 345 69.11 -61.76 -55.77
N GLY A 346 69.94 -61.92 -56.81
CA GLY A 346 71.37 -61.62 -56.80
C GLY A 346 71.77 -60.48 -57.71
N ASN A 347 72.02 -59.34 -57.07
CA ASN A 347 72.81 -58.19 -57.55
C ASN A 347 72.06 -57.12 -58.38
N ASN A 348 71.50 -56.13 -57.67
CA ASN A 348 71.33 -54.77 -58.19
C ASN A 348 72.72 -54.20 -58.46
N GLY A 349 73.14 -54.27 -59.72
CA GLY A 349 74.51 -53.99 -60.14
C GLY A 349 74.99 -52.58 -59.80
N PHE A 350 76.04 -52.50 -58.97
CA PHE A 350 77.03 -51.43 -59.04
C PHE A 350 78.42 -52.03 -58.99
N PHE A 351 79.19 -51.87 -60.07
CA PHE A 351 80.62 -52.10 -60.03
C PHE A 351 81.30 -50.87 -59.39
N ILE A 352 81.92 -51.07 -58.23
CA ILE A 352 82.74 -50.05 -57.57
C ILE A 352 84.19 -50.30 -58.00
N LYS A 353 84.76 -49.36 -58.75
CA LYS A 353 86.21 -49.30 -59.01
C LYS A 353 86.71 -47.95 -58.51
N ASN A 354 87.58 -47.96 -57.50
CA ASN A 354 88.17 -46.76 -56.88
C ASN A 354 87.15 -45.74 -56.31
N GLY A 355 86.09 -46.22 -55.66
CA GLY A 355 85.24 -45.39 -54.79
C GLY A 355 84.27 -44.40 -55.47
N LYS A 356 84.10 -44.44 -56.79
CA LYS A 356 83.03 -43.71 -57.51
C LYS A 356 82.33 -44.62 -58.53
N ARG A 357 81.01 -44.46 -58.65
CA ARG A 357 80.11 -45.27 -59.50
C ARG A 357 80.41 -45.02 -60.98
N VAL A 358 80.65 -46.08 -61.73
CA VAL A 358 80.81 -46.05 -63.20
C VAL A 358 79.62 -46.78 -63.81
N GLU A 359 78.90 -46.10 -64.69
CA GLU A 359 77.77 -46.66 -65.44
C GLU A 359 78.31 -47.42 -66.65
N VAL A 360 77.86 -48.66 -66.86
CA VAL A 360 78.37 -49.53 -67.93
C VAL A 360 77.45 -49.41 -69.13
N ASP A 361 78.04 -49.07 -70.27
CA ASP A 361 77.41 -48.87 -71.57
C ASP A 361 76.86 -50.19 -72.13
N GLU A 362 75.53 -50.29 -72.28
CA GLU A 362 74.79 -51.52 -72.60
C GLU A 362 75.16 -52.12 -73.98
N GLU A 363 75.68 -51.31 -74.90
CA GLU A 363 76.00 -51.73 -76.26
C GLU A 363 77.21 -52.69 -76.34
N LYS A 364 78.14 -52.63 -75.38
CA LYS A 364 79.30 -53.54 -75.33
C LYS A 364 78.99 -54.90 -74.71
N TYR A 365 77.97 -54.99 -73.87
CA TYR A 365 77.60 -56.24 -73.18
C TYR A 365 76.80 -57.16 -74.11
N ASN A 366 75.96 -56.59 -74.98
CA ASN A 366 75.15 -57.34 -75.93
C ASN A 366 75.95 -57.87 -77.14
N ALA A 367 77.11 -57.29 -77.44
CA ALA A 367 78.00 -57.75 -78.52
C ALA A 367 78.75 -59.07 -78.21
N ALA A 368 78.72 -59.57 -76.96
CA ALA A 368 79.37 -60.82 -76.57
C ALA A 368 78.44 -62.05 -76.60
N VAL A 369 77.14 -61.87 -76.87
CA VAL A 369 76.11 -62.93 -76.78
C VAL A 369 75.74 -63.52 -78.15
N LEU A 370 76.26 -62.96 -79.25
CA LEU A 370 75.91 -63.36 -80.62
C LEU A 370 77.16 -63.68 -81.45
N ASP A 371 77.70 -64.89 -81.30
CA ASP A 371 78.38 -65.56 -82.42
C ASP A 371 78.39 -67.11 -82.24
N PRO A 372 77.72 -67.89 -83.11
CA PRO A 372 77.77 -69.34 -83.12
C PRO A 372 78.61 -69.85 -84.29
N ALA A 373 79.92 -70.10 -84.11
CA ALA A 373 80.73 -71.10 -84.82
C ALA A 373 82.25 -70.86 -84.68
N ALA A 374 82.98 -71.81 -84.08
CA ALA A 374 84.30 -72.29 -84.52
C ALA A 374 84.81 -73.33 -83.49
N THR A 375 84.74 -74.62 -83.81
CA THR A 375 85.84 -75.44 -84.37
C THR A 375 86.93 -75.80 -83.34
N SER A 376 86.96 -77.11 -83.08
CA SER A 376 88.05 -77.94 -82.54
C SER A 376 89.47 -77.36 -82.62
N VAL A 377 90.20 -77.37 -81.50
CA VAL A 377 91.61 -77.82 -81.38
C VAL A 377 91.89 -78.15 -79.90
N ALA A 378 92.23 -79.41 -79.58
CA ALA A 378 93.02 -79.79 -78.40
C ALA A 378 94.51 -79.47 -78.70
N PRO A 379 95.42 -79.14 -77.75
CA PRO A 379 95.68 -79.97 -76.57
C PRO A 379 96.31 -79.27 -75.33
N SER A 380 96.59 -80.09 -74.31
CA SER A 380 97.85 -80.15 -73.55
C SER A 380 97.85 -79.80 -72.06
N SER A 381 98.40 -80.78 -71.33
CA SER A 381 99.22 -80.70 -70.13
C SER A 381 98.57 -80.30 -68.79
N SER A 382 98.35 -81.35 -67.99
CA SER A 382 98.93 -81.51 -66.65
C SER A 382 98.96 -80.28 -65.73
N GLY A 383 98.08 -80.31 -64.74
CA GLY A 383 98.23 -79.51 -63.53
C GLY A 383 97.36 -80.13 -62.44
N SER A 384 97.93 -81.04 -61.66
CA SER A 384 97.37 -81.39 -60.36
C SER A 384 97.39 -80.12 -59.50
N VAL A 385 96.21 -79.58 -59.20
CA VAL A 385 96.06 -78.59 -58.13
C VAL A 385 95.21 -79.25 -57.06
N GLU A 386 95.94 -79.74 -56.07
CA GLU A 386 95.43 -80.22 -54.79
C GLU A 386 94.95 -78.99 -54.00
N ILE A 387 93.66 -78.92 -53.69
CA ILE A 387 93.13 -77.98 -52.70
C ILE A 387 92.38 -78.81 -51.67
N ASP A 388 93.04 -78.92 -50.54
CA ASP A 388 92.59 -79.50 -49.29
C ASP A 388 91.42 -78.66 -48.73
N VAL A 389 90.30 -79.30 -48.44
CA VAL A 389 89.18 -78.66 -47.74
C VAL A 389 88.86 -79.51 -46.52
N THR A 390 89.44 -79.09 -45.41
CA THR A 390 89.11 -79.53 -44.05
C THR A 390 87.67 -79.15 -43.73
N PHE A 391 86.88 -80.12 -43.27
CA PHE A 391 85.60 -79.88 -42.60
C PHE A 391 85.85 -79.43 -41.17
N TYR A 392 85.21 -78.34 -40.75
CA TYR A 392 84.89 -78.09 -39.35
C TYR A 392 83.48 -78.64 -39.10
N GLU A 393 83.30 -79.37 -38.00
CA GLU A 393 81.98 -79.71 -37.44
C GLU A 393 81.17 -78.46 -37.07
#